data_AF-A0AAE9WL52-F1
#
_entry.id   AF-A0AAE9WL52-F1
#
_cell.length_a   1.000
_cell.length_b   1.000
_cell.length_c   1.000
_cell.angle_alpha   90.00
_cell.angle_beta   90.00
_cell.angle_gamma   90.00
#
_symmetry.space_group_name_H-M   'P 1'
#
loop_
_entity.id
_entity.type
_entity.pdbx_description
1 polymer ?
#
loop_
_entity_poly.entity_id
_entity_poly.type
_entity_poly.pdbx_seq_one_letter_code
_entity_poly.pdbx_strand_id
1 'polypeptide(L)'
;MDNIVLPGEVVGNLNNYISGNNTYILNNEIRSTILGKKNISINNENKEIINIDVIKDYTPLPQVGDLVICKVYRVTFNMIYCNILLTNNKPLKNSLKGYINKSDIHIYEGDLGDNFDCFKQGDIIKAKVLSIGQHSSYKLSTVGSDLGVIIALSEKGDILQPAAWNLMVNLSDMSFEQRKVSNEFSFPCNAYTS
;
A
#
# COMPACT_ATOMS: atom_id res chain seq x y z
N MET A 1 31.48 14.79 -3.34
CA MET A 1 31.17 14.11 -4.61
C MET A 1 30.12 13.07 -4.29
N ASP A 2 29.01 13.07 -5.01
CA ASP A 2 28.01 12.00 -4.88
C ASP A 2 28.67 10.67 -5.25
N ASN A 3 28.90 9.80 -4.27
CA ASN A 3 29.51 8.48 -4.47
C ASN A 3 28.51 7.51 -5.10
N ILE A 4 28.13 7.79 -6.35
CA ILE A 4 27.36 6.88 -7.19
C ILE A 4 28.32 5.78 -7.65
N VAL A 5 27.91 4.52 -7.45
CA VAL A 5 28.67 3.33 -7.82
C VAL A 5 27.92 2.53 -8.88
N LEU A 6 28.66 2.03 -9.87
CA LEU A 6 28.13 1.20 -10.95
C LEU A 6 28.14 -0.29 -10.56
N PRO A 7 27.21 -1.11 -11.11
CA PRO A 7 27.31 -2.56 -10.98
C PRO A 7 28.68 -3.08 -11.47
N GLY A 8 29.36 -3.86 -10.63
CA GLY A 8 30.68 -4.42 -10.88
C GLY A 8 31.87 -3.56 -10.44
N GLU A 9 31.64 -2.30 -10.06
CA GLU A 9 32.67 -1.40 -9.56
C GLU A 9 33.20 -1.88 -8.19
N VAL A 10 34.50 -1.69 -7.95
CA VAL A 10 35.16 -2.06 -6.70
C VAL A 10 34.88 -0.97 -5.65
N VAL A 11 34.26 -1.37 -4.53
CA VAL A 11 33.78 -0.45 -3.50
C VAL A 11 34.65 -0.53 -2.24
N GLY A 12 35.32 -1.64 -2.01
CA GLY A 12 36.25 -1.85 -0.89
C GLY A 12 36.97 -3.19 -0.96
N ASN A 13 37.92 -3.41 -0.05
CA ASN A 13 38.62 -4.68 0.11
C ASN A 13 38.07 -5.43 1.33
N LEU A 14 37.98 -6.76 1.26
CA LEU A 14 37.44 -7.61 2.33
C LEU A 14 38.23 -7.50 3.64
N ASN A 15 39.52 -7.14 3.58
CA ASN A 15 40.36 -7.00 4.77
C ASN A 15 39.92 -5.83 5.67
N ASN A 16 39.37 -4.78 5.08
CA ASN A 16 39.01 -3.55 5.79
C ASN A 16 37.50 -3.43 6.02
N TYR A 17 36.69 -4.03 5.14
CA TYR A 17 35.25 -3.84 5.10
C TYR A 17 34.51 -5.16 5.06
N ILE A 18 33.29 -5.16 5.60
CA ILE A 18 32.34 -6.27 5.46
C ILE A 18 31.38 -5.96 4.31
N SER A 19 31.08 -6.99 3.52
CA SER A 19 30.05 -6.94 2.48
C SER A 19 28.67 -6.81 3.10
N GLY A 20 27.99 -5.69 2.81
CA GLY A 20 26.62 -5.42 3.21
C GLY A 20 25.62 -5.61 2.08
N ASN A 21 24.45 -4.99 2.22
CA ASN A 21 23.36 -5.11 1.25
C ASN A 21 23.77 -4.59 -0.14
N ASN A 22 23.34 -5.31 -1.17
CA ASN A 22 23.57 -5.00 -2.58
C ASN A 22 25.05 -4.99 -3.01
N THR A 23 25.90 -5.70 -2.27
CA THR A 23 27.29 -5.97 -2.64
C THR A 23 27.53 -7.47 -2.82
N TYR A 24 28.59 -7.84 -3.54
CA TYR A 24 29.08 -9.21 -3.62
C TYR A 24 30.61 -9.23 -3.56
N ILE A 25 31.18 -10.40 -3.24
CA ILE A 25 32.61 -10.57 -3.08
C ILE A 25 33.17 -11.30 -4.30
N LEU A 26 34.22 -10.75 -4.90
CA LEU A 26 34.97 -11.38 -5.99
C LEU A 26 36.46 -11.12 -5.78
N ASN A 27 37.29 -12.18 -5.80
CA ASN A 27 38.75 -12.08 -5.66
C ASN A 27 39.22 -11.23 -4.45
N ASN A 28 38.56 -11.40 -3.30
CA ASN A 28 38.83 -10.65 -2.06
C ASN A 28 38.50 -9.14 -2.13
N GLU A 29 37.80 -8.69 -3.17
CA GLU A 29 37.27 -7.34 -3.33
C GLU A 29 35.75 -7.35 -3.18
N ILE A 30 35.22 -6.30 -2.54
CA ILE A 30 33.79 -6.05 -2.44
C ILE A 30 33.39 -5.20 -3.65
N ARG A 31 32.45 -5.73 -4.43
CA ARG A 31 31.93 -5.10 -5.64
C ARG A 31 30.46 -4.79 -5.50
N SER A 32 30.02 -3.76 -6.21
CA SER A 32 28.60 -3.41 -6.25
C SER A 32 27.81 -4.39 -7.12
N THR A 33 26.66 -4.85 -6.64
CA THR A 33 25.71 -5.62 -7.47
C THR A 33 24.81 -4.71 -8.31
N ILE A 34 24.59 -3.46 -7.86
CA ILE A 34 23.57 -2.57 -8.42
C ILE A 34 24.09 -1.14 -8.63
N LEU A 35 23.34 -0.33 -9.38
CA LEU A 35 23.56 1.10 -9.45
C LEU A 35 23.02 1.75 -8.18
N GLY A 36 23.87 2.44 -7.41
CA GLY A 36 23.45 2.99 -6.12
C GLY A 36 24.37 4.05 -5.56
N LYS A 37 24.05 4.55 -4.36
CA LYS A 37 24.95 5.40 -3.56
C LYS A 37 25.64 4.54 -2.49
N LYS A 38 26.96 4.68 -2.38
CA LYS A 38 27.73 3.99 -1.33
C LYS A 38 27.41 4.58 0.04
N ASN A 39 26.99 3.73 0.98
CA ASN A 39 26.74 4.08 2.37
C ASN A 39 27.59 3.17 3.27
N ILE A 40 28.35 3.76 4.19
CA ILE A 40 29.24 3.02 5.09
C ILE A 40 28.62 3.10 6.49
N SER A 41 28.17 1.97 7.01
CA SER A 41 27.63 1.86 8.37
C SER A 41 28.61 1.14 9.28
N ILE A 42 28.92 1.72 10.43
CA ILE A 42 29.77 1.10 11.44
C ILE A 42 28.89 0.24 12.35
N ASN A 43 29.20 -1.04 12.48
CA ASN A 43 28.52 -1.92 13.44
C ASN A 43 29.09 -1.74 14.85
N ASN A 44 28.36 -2.19 15.88
CA ASN A 44 28.77 -2.12 17.30
C ASN A 44 30.14 -2.77 17.60
N GLU A 45 30.68 -3.59 16.68
CA GLU A 45 32.01 -4.21 16.75
C GLU A 45 33.14 -3.41 16.05
N ASN A 46 32.95 -2.10 15.76
CA ASN A 46 33.91 -1.25 15.03
C ASN A 46 34.29 -1.73 13.62
N LYS A 47 33.51 -2.63 13.01
CA LYS A 47 33.71 -3.05 11.62
C LYS A 47 32.83 -2.22 10.68
N GLU A 48 33.44 -1.70 9.62
CA GLU A 48 32.78 -0.90 8.59
C GLU A 48 32.08 -1.81 7.57
N ILE A 49 30.75 -1.67 7.46
CA ILE A 49 29.93 -2.40 6.49
C ILE A 49 29.64 -1.47 5.31
N ILE A 50 29.92 -1.95 4.10
CA ILE A 50 29.58 -1.24 2.88
C ILE A 50 28.19 -1.70 2.41
N ASN A 51 27.24 -0.78 2.47
CA ASN A 51 25.91 -0.92 1.87
C ASN A 51 25.80 -0.04 0.63
N ILE A 52 24.98 -0.47 -0.32
CA ILE A 52 24.71 0.31 -1.52
C ILE A 52 23.21 0.58 -1.58
N ASP A 53 22.86 1.85 -1.43
CA ASP A 53 21.48 2.31 -1.45
C ASP A 53 21.00 2.47 -2.90
N VAL A 54 19.84 1.89 -3.21
CA VAL A 54 19.26 1.95 -4.56
C VAL A 54 18.82 3.38 -4.87
N ILE A 55 19.23 3.95 -6.00
CA ILE A 55 18.81 5.31 -6.41
C ILE A 55 17.32 5.34 -6.80
N LYS A 56 16.75 4.19 -7.19
CA LYS A 56 15.33 4.05 -7.50
C LYS A 56 14.65 3.28 -6.37
N ASP A 57 13.65 3.91 -5.75
CA ASP A 57 12.72 3.21 -4.88
C ASP A 57 11.98 2.13 -5.69
N TYR A 58 12.29 0.88 -5.33
CA TYR A 58 11.51 -0.28 -5.72
C TYR A 58 10.38 -0.42 -4.72
N THR A 59 9.14 -0.34 -5.20
CA THR A 59 7.97 -0.63 -4.37
C THR A 59 7.74 -2.12 -4.44
N PRO A 60 7.84 -2.85 -3.30
CA PRO A 60 7.57 -4.28 -3.31
C PRO A 60 6.14 -4.52 -3.78
N LEU A 61 5.96 -5.57 -4.58
CA LEU A 61 4.63 -6.00 -4.97
C LEU A 61 3.84 -6.44 -3.72
N PRO A 62 2.52 -6.19 -3.67
CA PRO A 62 1.69 -6.64 -2.56
C PRO A 62 1.78 -8.14 -2.37
N GLN A 63 2.06 -8.57 -1.14
CA GLN A 63 2.06 -9.97 -0.74
C GLN A 63 0.75 -10.35 -0.06
N VAL A 64 0.53 -11.65 0.11
CA VAL A 64 -0.62 -12.17 0.85
C VAL A 64 -0.52 -11.70 2.30
N GLY A 65 -1.61 -11.11 2.80
CA GLY A 65 -1.70 -10.55 4.14
C GLY A 65 -1.41 -9.06 4.24
N ASP A 66 -0.87 -8.43 3.20
CA ASP A 66 -0.59 -7.00 3.20
C ASP A 66 -1.87 -6.15 3.24
N LEU A 67 -1.75 -4.97 3.83
CA LEU A 67 -2.79 -3.94 3.82
C LEU A 67 -2.60 -3.03 2.61
N VAL A 68 -3.68 -2.85 1.86
CA VAL A 68 -3.69 -2.07 0.63
C VAL A 68 -4.79 -1.01 0.67
N ILE A 69 -4.50 0.13 0.07
CA ILE A 69 -5.48 1.19 -0.19
C ILE A 69 -5.84 1.13 -1.66
N CYS A 70 -7.14 1.03 -1.93
CA CYS A 70 -7.66 0.81 -3.27
C CYS A 70 -8.74 1.83 -3.60
N LYS A 71 -8.89 2.15 -4.88
CA LYS A 71 -10.01 2.92 -5.40
C LYS A 71 -10.99 1.99 -6.11
N VAL A 72 -12.25 2.02 -5.71
CA VAL A 72 -13.33 1.26 -6.37
C VAL A 72 -13.63 1.90 -7.72
N TYR A 73 -13.62 1.12 -8.80
CA TYR A 73 -13.96 1.61 -10.13
C TYR A 73 -15.23 1.01 -10.69
N ARG A 74 -15.66 -0.17 -10.22
CA ARG A 74 -16.90 -0.81 -10.65
C ARG A 74 -17.45 -1.70 -9.56
N VAL A 75 -18.74 -1.57 -9.27
CA VAL A 75 -19.50 -2.44 -8.36
C VAL A 75 -20.42 -3.33 -9.18
N THR A 76 -20.52 -4.61 -8.85
CA THR A 76 -21.42 -5.59 -9.48
C THR A 76 -22.03 -6.46 -8.39
N PHE A 77 -23.12 -7.18 -8.69
CA PHE A 77 -23.87 -7.98 -7.71
C PHE A 77 -23.03 -8.97 -6.91
N ASN A 78 -22.03 -9.61 -7.53
CA ASN A 78 -21.22 -10.64 -6.87
C ASN A 78 -19.77 -10.23 -6.62
N MET A 79 -19.29 -9.20 -7.32
CA MET A 79 -17.89 -8.77 -7.28
C MET A 79 -17.78 -7.25 -7.31
N ILE A 80 -16.77 -6.74 -6.63
CA ILE A 80 -16.37 -5.33 -6.65
C ILE A 80 -14.98 -5.27 -7.22
N TYR A 81 -14.78 -4.40 -8.20
CA TYR A 81 -13.49 -4.21 -8.82
C TYR A 81 -12.85 -2.90 -8.37
N CYS A 82 -11.57 -3.02 -8.03
CA CYS A 82 -10.78 -1.95 -7.43
C CYS A 82 -9.41 -1.85 -8.10
N ASN A 83 -8.80 -0.67 -7.99
CA ASN A 83 -7.42 -0.42 -8.37
C ASN A 83 -6.61 -0.15 -7.11
N ILE A 84 -5.55 -0.92 -6.88
CA ILE A 84 -4.64 -0.75 -5.75
C ILE A 84 -3.74 0.47 -6.01
N LEU A 85 -3.71 1.39 -5.06
CA LEU A 85 -2.95 2.63 -5.11
C LEU A 85 -1.75 2.60 -4.15
N LEU A 86 -1.94 2.08 -2.94
CA LEU A 86 -0.89 1.96 -1.93
C LEU A 86 -0.83 0.56 -1.34
N THR A 87 0.37 0.13 -0.97
CA THR A 87 0.64 -1.11 -0.22
C THR A 87 1.50 -0.77 0.98
N ASN A 88 1.07 -1.15 2.19
CA ASN A 88 1.79 -0.88 3.44
C ASN A 88 2.28 0.59 3.54
N ASN A 89 1.39 1.54 3.20
CA ASN A 89 1.64 2.99 3.15
C ASN A 89 2.69 3.47 2.13
N LYS A 90 3.11 2.61 1.20
CA LYS A 90 3.99 3.00 0.08
C LYS A 90 3.16 3.14 -1.21
N PRO A 91 3.29 4.25 -1.94
CA PRO A 91 2.55 4.45 -3.19
C PRO A 91 3.09 3.53 -4.29
N LEU A 92 2.20 2.88 -5.03
CA LEU A 92 2.57 2.08 -6.19
C LEU A 92 2.68 2.99 -7.42
N LYS A 93 3.74 2.80 -8.21
CA LYS A 93 3.91 3.50 -9.50
C LYS A 93 2.90 3.03 -10.55
N ASN A 94 2.56 1.74 -10.51
CA ASN A 94 1.63 1.13 -11.45
C ASN A 94 0.36 0.71 -10.70
N SER A 95 -0.81 1.10 -11.23
CA SER A 95 -2.10 0.65 -10.71
C SER A 95 -2.25 -0.86 -10.92
N LEU A 96 -2.39 -1.60 -9.82
CA LEU A 96 -2.67 -3.04 -9.85
C LEU A 96 -4.17 -3.28 -9.72
N LYS A 97 -4.68 -4.31 -10.41
CA LYS A 97 -6.11 -4.63 -10.36
C LYS A 97 -6.41 -5.51 -9.15
N GLY A 98 -7.45 -5.18 -8.41
CA GLY A 98 -7.98 -5.97 -7.30
C GLY A 98 -9.46 -6.24 -7.47
N TYR A 99 -9.95 -7.30 -6.83
CA TYR A 99 -11.37 -7.58 -6.73
C TYR A 99 -11.73 -8.11 -5.34
N ILE A 100 -12.96 -7.84 -4.92
CA ILE A 100 -13.54 -8.34 -3.66
C ILE A 100 -14.81 -9.11 -4.04
N ASN A 101 -14.98 -10.33 -3.52
CA ASN A 101 -16.24 -11.07 -3.70
C ASN A 101 -17.25 -10.67 -2.63
N LYS A 102 -18.54 -10.88 -2.91
CA LYS A 102 -19.61 -10.71 -1.91
C LYS A 102 -19.33 -11.50 -0.62
N SER A 103 -18.80 -12.73 -0.75
CA SER A 103 -18.44 -13.58 0.39
C SER A 103 -17.33 -13.02 1.28
N ASP A 104 -16.53 -12.08 0.78
CA ASP A 104 -15.39 -11.48 1.49
C ASP A 104 -15.73 -10.08 2.05
N ILE A 105 -17.03 -9.74 2.11
CA ILE A 105 -17.58 -8.49 2.65
C ILE A 105 -18.47 -8.82 3.85
N HIS A 106 -17.89 -8.66 5.04
CA HIS A 106 -18.62 -8.88 6.30
C HIS A 106 -18.98 -7.55 6.96
N ILE A 107 -20.26 -7.35 7.25
CA ILE A 107 -20.73 -6.21 8.03
C ILE A 107 -20.47 -6.45 9.52
N TYR A 108 -20.82 -7.65 9.98
CA TYR A 108 -20.63 -8.13 11.34
C TYR A 108 -20.11 -9.57 11.28
N GLU A 109 -19.72 -10.14 12.42
CA GLU A 109 -19.36 -11.57 12.49
C GLU A 109 -20.50 -12.43 11.95
N GLY A 110 -20.26 -13.08 10.80
CA GLY A 110 -21.23 -13.97 10.15
C GLY A 110 -22.26 -13.32 9.23
N ASP A 111 -22.36 -11.98 9.17
CA ASP A 111 -23.34 -11.29 8.31
C ASP A 111 -22.70 -10.70 7.04
N LEU A 112 -23.31 -11.03 5.89
CA LEU A 112 -22.84 -10.65 4.56
C LEU A 112 -23.48 -9.34 4.14
N GLY A 113 -22.66 -8.35 3.80
CA GLY A 113 -23.16 -7.07 3.32
C GLY A 113 -23.61 -7.11 1.87
N ASP A 114 -24.57 -6.27 1.53
CA ASP A 114 -24.88 -5.99 0.13
C ASP A 114 -23.85 -5.05 -0.49
N ASN A 115 -23.37 -5.43 -1.67
CA ASN A 115 -22.25 -4.73 -2.32
C ASN A 115 -22.56 -3.26 -2.59
N PHE A 116 -23.79 -2.95 -3.00
CA PHE A 116 -24.23 -1.59 -3.34
C PHE A 116 -24.42 -0.68 -2.13
N ASP A 117 -24.77 -1.27 -0.98
CA ASP A 117 -24.93 -0.53 0.28
C ASP A 117 -23.59 -0.34 0.98
N CYS A 118 -22.65 -1.29 0.79
CA CYS A 118 -21.32 -1.20 1.39
C CYS A 118 -20.39 -0.26 0.62
N PHE A 119 -20.44 -0.26 -0.72
CA PHE A 119 -19.46 0.42 -1.58
C PHE A 119 -20.11 1.05 -2.81
N LYS A 120 -19.65 2.25 -3.17
CA LYS A 120 -19.97 2.90 -4.45
C LYS A 120 -18.72 3.09 -5.32
N GLN A 121 -18.96 3.36 -6.60
CA GLN A 121 -17.90 3.71 -7.53
C GLN A 121 -17.21 5.01 -7.11
N GLY A 122 -15.88 5.03 -7.11
CA GLY A 122 -15.08 6.19 -6.73
C GLY A 122 -14.59 6.15 -5.28
N ASP A 123 -15.19 5.33 -4.42
CA ASP A 123 -14.81 5.19 -3.02
C ASP A 123 -13.36 4.70 -2.88
N ILE A 124 -12.66 5.22 -1.86
CA ILE A 124 -11.33 4.77 -1.47
C ILE A 124 -11.48 3.87 -0.26
N ILE A 125 -10.98 2.65 -0.39
CA ILE A 125 -11.16 1.58 0.58
C ILE A 125 -9.81 1.08 1.09
N LYS A 126 -9.79 0.67 2.36
CA LYS A 126 -8.72 -0.15 2.95
C LYS A 126 -9.13 -1.60 2.88
N ALA A 127 -8.26 -2.44 2.34
CA ALA A 127 -8.51 -3.86 2.22
C ALA A 127 -7.24 -4.66 2.53
N LYS A 128 -7.41 -5.95 2.80
CA LYS A 128 -6.33 -6.91 3.00
C LYS A 128 -6.20 -7.82 1.79
N VAL A 129 -4.98 -8.09 1.34
CA VAL A 129 -4.72 -9.04 0.25
C VAL A 129 -4.89 -10.46 0.77
N LEU A 130 -5.83 -11.21 0.20
CA LEU A 130 -6.04 -12.63 0.52
C LEU A 130 -5.22 -13.56 -0.36
N SER A 131 -5.21 -13.30 -1.66
CA SER A 131 -4.48 -14.13 -2.62
C SER A 131 -4.19 -13.36 -3.90
N ILE A 132 -3.20 -13.86 -4.65
CA ILE A 132 -2.99 -13.44 -6.04
C ILE A 132 -3.85 -14.35 -6.91
N GLY A 133 -4.83 -13.76 -7.59
CA GLY A 133 -5.69 -14.42 -8.55
C GLY A 133 -5.05 -14.56 -9.93
N GLN A 134 -5.79 -15.14 -10.86
CA GLN A 134 -5.38 -15.28 -12.26
C GLN A 134 -5.34 -13.90 -12.95
N HIS A 135 -4.46 -13.75 -13.95
CA HIS A 135 -4.26 -12.49 -14.72
C HIS A 135 -3.80 -11.27 -13.90
N SER A 136 -2.92 -11.47 -12.91
CA SER A 136 -2.36 -10.36 -12.11
C SER A 136 -3.44 -9.55 -11.36
N SER A 137 -4.56 -10.18 -11.04
CA SER A 137 -5.62 -9.60 -10.22
C SER A 137 -5.46 -10.05 -8.77
N TYR A 138 -5.57 -9.12 -7.82
CA TYR A 138 -5.45 -9.43 -6.39
C TYR A 138 -6.83 -9.69 -5.81
N LYS A 139 -7.00 -10.82 -5.12
CA LYS A 139 -8.18 -11.06 -4.31
C LYS A 139 -8.03 -10.31 -3.01
N LEU A 140 -8.97 -9.41 -2.74
CA LEU A 140 -8.98 -8.55 -1.58
C LEU A 140 -10.13 -8.93 -0.65
N SER A 141 -9.98 -8.61 0.63
CA SER A 141 -11.01 -8.79 1.65
C SER A 141 -11.13 -7.53 2.50
N THR A 142 -12.36 -7.28 2.95
CA THR A 142 -12.65 -6.19 3.88
C THR A 142 -13.08 -6.74 5.25
N VAL A 143 -12.79 -8.00 5.56
CA VAL A 143 -13.19 -8.62 6.84
C VAL A 143 -12.37 -8.02 7.98
N GLY A 144 -13.02 -7.21 8.81
CA GLY A 144 -12.43 -6.53 9.97
C GLY A 144 -13.02 -5.13 10.16
N SER A 145 -13.01 -4.62 11.38
CA SER A 145 -13.49 -3.28 11.72
C SER A 145 -12.64 -2.17 11.10
N ASP A 146 -11.36 -2.45 10.89
CA ASP A 146 -10.39 -1.46 10.40
C ASP A 146 -10.31 -1.47 8.87
N LEU A 147 -11.08 -2.34 8.21
CA LEU A 147 -11.13 -2.50 6.76
C LEU A 147 -12.49 -2.07 6.22
N GLY A 148 -12.50 -1.24 5.18
CA GLY A 148 -13.71 -0.63 4.67
C GLY A 148 -13.42 0.68 3.95
N VAL A 149 -14.44 1.50 3.78
CA VAL A 149 -14.36 2.81 3.15
C VAL A 149 -13.64 3.79 4.07
N ILE A 150 -12.57 4.40 3.55
CA ILE A 150 -11.78 5.46 4.21
C ILE A 150 -12.21 6.83 3.68
N ILE A 151 -12.50 6.94 2.38
CA ILE A 151 -12.95 8.21 1.77
C ILE A 151 -14.08 7.87 0.83
N ALA A 152 -15.20 8.57 0.98
CA ALA A 152 -16.33 8.51 0.07
C ALA A 152 -16.74 9.90 -0.37
N LEU A 153 -17.30 9.97 -1.57
CA LEU A 153 -17.89 11.18 -2.11
C LEU A 153 -19.40 10.98 -2.23
N SER A 154 -20.15 12.05 -1.96
CA SER A 154 -21.57 12.10 -2.26
C SER A 154 -21.80 12.14 -3.77
N GLU A 155 -23.05 11.94 -4.21
CA GLU A 155 -23.42 12.08 -5.63
C GLU A 155 -23.12 13.49 -6.19
N LYS A 156 -23.08 14.50 -5.31
CA LYS A 156 -22.73 15.89 -5.66
C LYS A 156 -21.22 16.14 -5.66
N GLY A 157 -20.41 15.16 -5.23
CA GLY A 157 -18.95 15.27 -5.15
C GLY A 157 -18.44 15.82 -3.82
N ASP A 158 -19.28 15.99 -2.80
CA ASP A 158 -18.87 16.43 -1.47
C ASP A 158 -18.23 15.27 -0.69
N ILE A 159 -17.26 15.58 0.18
CA ILE A 159 -16.65 14.57 1.04
C ILE A 159 -17.63 14.17 2.14
N LEU A 160 -17.89 12.86 2.25
CA LEU A 160 -18.73 12.31 3.31
C LEU A 160 -17.92 12.08 4.60
N GLN A 161 -18.56 12.29 5.75
CA GLN A 161 -17.99 12.00 7.06
C GLN A 161 -18.58 10.73 7.68
N PRO A 162 -17.79 9.94 8.42
CA PRO A 162 -18.29 8.75 9.09
C PRO A 162 -19.19 9.14 10.26
N ALA A 163 -20.45 8.68 10.24
CA ALA A 163 -21.39 8.87 11.35
C ALA A 163 -21.49 7.61 12.21
N ALA A 164 -21.46 6.44 11.57
CA ALA A 164 -21.46 5.13 12.20
C ALA A 164 -20.69 4.12 11.35
N TRP A 165 -20.52 2.90 11.85
CA TRP A 165 -19.83 1.80 11.15
C TRP A 165 -20.46 1.43 9.79
N ASN A 166 -21.75 1.71 9.59
CA ASN A 166 -22.49 1.47 8.33
C ASN A 166 -22.99 2.75 7.64
N LEU A 167 -22.66 3.94 8.17
CA LEU A 167 -23.31 5.18 7.74
C LEU A 167 -22.33 6.32 7.64
N MET A 168 -22.40 7.01 6.51
CA MET A 168 -21.72 8.29 6.29
C MET A 168 -22.74 9.41 6.07
N VAL A 169 -22.35 10.63 6.42
CA VAL A 169 -23.19 11.83 6.33
C VAL A 169 -22.50 12.90 5.51
N ASN A 170 -23.26 13.58 4.64
CA ASN A 170 -22.82 14.81 4.02
C ASN A 170 -23.14 15.99 4.95
N LEU A 171 -22.14 16.76 5.38
CA LEU A 171 -22.36 17.91 6.26
C LEU A 171 -23.10 19.07 5.57
N SER A 172 -22.99 19.19 4.25
CA SER A 172 -23.62 20.30 3.50
C SER A 172 -25.14 20.13 3.43
N ASP A 173 -25.59 18.91 3.14
CA ASP A 173 -27.01 18.60 2.87
C ASP A 173 -27.68 17.83 4.02
N MET A 174 -26.92 17.38 5.03
CA MET A 174 -27.36 16.43 6.06
C MET A 174 -27.97 15.14 5.50
N SER A 175 -27.56 14.74 4.28
CA SER A 175 -27.98 13.48 3.68
C SER A 175 -27.15 12.32 4.24
N PHE A 176 -27.82 11.22 4.54
CA PHE A 176 -27.20 10.00 5.01
C PHE A 176 -27.05 8.99 3.88
N GLU A 177 -25.89 8.37 3.80
CA GLU A 177 -25.58 7.32 2.84
C GLU A 177 -25.00 6.10 3.55
N GLN A 178 -25.50 4.92 3.21
CA GLN A 178 -24.93 3.68 3.72
C GLN A 178 -23.59 3.39 3.05
N ARG A 179 -22.60 3.04 3.87
CA ARG A 179 -21.27 2.57 3.46
C ARG A 179 -20.71 1.70 4.56
N LYS A 180 -19.88 0.72 4.21
CA LYS A 180 -19.09 -0.01 5.21
C LYS A 180 -17.89 0.83 5.61
N VAL A 181 -17.97 1.53 6.72
CA VAL A 181 -16.96 2.50 7.18
C VAL A 181 -15.81 1.79 7.89
N SER A 182 -14.56 2.17 7.61
CA SER A 182 -13.38 1.74 8.37
C SER A 182 -13.21 2.60 9.63
N ASN A 183 -12.82 1.97 10.74
CA ASN A 183 -12.41 2.68 11.97
C ASN A 183 -11.18 3.58 11.75
N GLU A 184 -10.28 3.18 10.85
CA GLU A 184 -9.13 4.01 10.45
C GLU A 184 -9.53 5.02 9.37
N PHE A 185 -10.51 5.87 9.70
CA PHE A 185 -10.86 7.00 8.87
C PHE A 185 -9.79 8.10 9.04
N SER A 186 -8.80 8.11 8.15
CA SER A 186 -7.86 9.23 8.07
C SER A 186 -8.49 10.35 7.26
N PHE A 187 -8.89 11.43 7.91
CA PHE A 187 -9.07 12.70 7.20
C PHE A 187 -7.72 13.05 6.52
N PRO A 188 -7.70 13.45 5.25
CA PRO A 188 -6.64 14.34 4.80
C PRO A 188 -6.88 15.67 5.52
N CYS A 189 -6.48 15.78 6.78
CA CYS A 189 -6.51 17.04 7.51
C CYS A 189 -5.54 18.00 6.81
N ASN A 190 -6.11 18.98 6.12
CA ASN A 190 -5.57 20.30 5.78
C ASN A 190 -4.11 20.37 5.33
N ALA A 191 -3.90 20.24 4.00
CA ALA A 191 -2.80 20.92 3.32
C ALA A 191 -3.10 22.42 3.06
N TYR A 192 -4.01 23.01 3.84
CA TYR A 192 -4.29 24.45 3.87
C TYR A 192 -4.03 24.98 5.28
N THR A 193 -2.79 24.92 5.71
CA THR A 193 -2.25 25.92 6.63
C THR A 193 -1.09 26.58 5.90
N SER A 194 -1.29 27.87 5.66
CA SER A 194 -0.38 28.85 5.06
C SER A 194 0.97 28.92 5.75
#